data_AF-A0AAU4R774-F1
#
_entry.id   AF-A0AAU4R774-F1
#
_cell.length_a   1.000
_cell.length_b   1.000
_cell.length_c   1.000
_cell.angle_alpha   90.00
_cell.angle_beta   90.00
_cell.angle_gamma   90.00
#
_symmetry.space_group_name_H-M   'P 1'
#
loop_
_entity.id
_entity.type
_entity.pdbx_description
1 polymer ?
#
loop_
_entity_poly.entity_id
_entity_poly.type
_entity_poly.pdbx_seq_one_letter_code
_entity_poly.pdbx_strand_id
1 'polypeptide(L)'
;MLDARDAAPLPAWLDQLAASGLPALASLANAIREDQPAVVQGITTPFNSGINEGRITDLKLQKRIMAGRAGIPLLRHRVVLMAHLRRHYP
;
A
#
# COMPACT_ATOMS: atom_id res chain seq x y z
N MET A 1 4.44 -14.24 -7.44
CA MET A 1 4.04 -13.76 -8.78
C MET A 1 4.65 -12.40 -9.18
N LEU A 2 5.52 -11.79 -8.35
CA LEU A 2 6.56 -10.83 -8.78
C LEU A 2 7.81 -11.07 -7.88
N ASP A 3 8.21 -12.33 -7.72
CA ASP A 3 9.32 -12.67 -6.79
C ASP A 3 10.71 -12.49 -7.42
N ALA A 4 10.77 -12.32 -8.74
CA ALA A 4 12.03 -12.20 -9.48
C ALA A 4 12.59 -10.78 -9.49
N ARG A 5 11.86 -9.78 -8.97
CA ARG A 5 12.15 -8.34 -9.16
C ARG A 5 12.35 -7.97 -10.64
N ASP A 6 11.69 -8.71 -11.53
CA ASP A 6 11.75 -8.52 -12.98
C ASP A 6 10.46 -7.86 -13.46
N ALA A 7 10.60 -6.67 -14.03
CA ALA A 7 9.50 -5.90 -14.59
C ALA A 7 9.31 -6.10 -16.11
N ALA A 8 10.17 -6.88 -16.77
CA ALA A 8 10.06 -7.15 -18.21
C ALA A 8 8.69 -7.70 -18.64
N PRO A 9 7.98 -8.53 -17.85
CA PRO A 9 6.65 -9.02 -18.23
C PRO A 9 5.53 -7.98 -18.13
N LEU A 10 5.78 -6.83 -17.48
CA LEU A 10 4.75 -5.84 -17.14
C LEU A 10 3.96 -5.34 -18.36
N PRO A 11 4.59 -4.92 -19.48
CA PRO A 11 3.84 -4.41 -20.64
C PRO A 11 2.89 -5.45 -21.24
N ALA A 12 3.38 -6.68 -21.44
CA ALA A 12 2.58 -7.78 -21.99
C ALA A 12 1.40 -8.15 -21.07
N TRP A 13 1.63 -8.11 -19.75
CA TRP A 13 0.56 -8.34 -18.78
C TRP A 13 -0.49 -7.21 -18.79
N LEU A 14 -0.07 -5.95 -18.96
CA LEU A 14 -1.00 -4.82 -19.11
C LEU A 14 -1.79 -4.88 -20.43
N ASP A 15 -1.21 -5.39 -21.51
CA ASP A 15 -1.92 -5.63 -22.78
C ASP A 15 -3.00 -6.70 -22.59
N GLN A 16 -2.70 -7.79 -21.87
CA GLN A 16 -3.68 -8.83 -21.54
C GLN A 16 -4.82 -8.32 -20.66
N LEU A 17 -4.50 -7.49 -19.65
CA LEU A 17 -5.51 -6.87 -18.80
C LEU A 17 -6.44 -5.94 -19.60
N ALA A 18 -5.87 -5.17 -20.53
CA ALA A 18 -6.64 -4.28 -21.41
C ALA A 18 -7.54 -5.06 -22.38
N ALA A 19 -7.06 -6.20 -22.87
CA ALA A 19 -7.79 -7.07 -23.79
C ALA A 19 -8.80 -8.00 -23.11
N SER A 20 -8.93 -7.96 -21.77
CA SER A 20 -9.71 -8.94 -21.01
C SER A 20 -11.24 -8.82 -21.20
N GLY A 21 -11.72 -7.80 -21.91
CA GLY A 21 -13.15 -7.49 -22.07
C GLY A 21 -13.84 -6.99 -20.78
N LEU A 22 -13.09 -6.78 -19.69
CA LEU A 22 -13.62 -6.27 -18.42
C LEU A 22 -13.24 -4.79 -18.27
N PRO A 23 -14.21 -3.86 -18.30
CA PRO A 23 -13.92 -2.42 -18.26
C PRO A 23 -13.07 -1.99 -17.06
N ALA A 24 -13.30 -2.61 -15.89
CA ALA A 24 -12.51 -2.34 -14.69
C ALA A 24 -11.03 -2.73 -14.85
N LEU A 25 -10.74 -3.84 -15.52
CA LEU A 25 -9.35 -4.28 -15.76
C LEU A 25 -8.67 -3.45 -16.83
N ALA A 26 -9.38 -3.06 -17.88
CA ALA A 26 -8.86 -2.13 -18.88
C ALA A 26 -8.53 -0.75 -18.27
N SER A 27 -9.42 -0.24 -17.40
CA SER A 27 -9.16 0.99 -16.63
C SER A 27 -7.94 0.85 -15.72
N LEU A 28 -7.80 -0.27 -15.02
CA LEU A 28 -6.63 -0.56 -14.20
C LEU A 28 -5.33 -0.60 -15.02
N ALA A 29 -5.35 -1.21 -16.21
CA ALA A 29 -4.19 -1.22 -17.09
C ALA A 29 -3.77 0.19 -17.49
N ASN A 30 -4.73 1.05 -17.82
CA ASN A 30 -4.46 2.45 -18.17
C ASN A 30 -3.88 3.21 -16.97
N ALA A 31 -4.46 3.06 -15.79
CA ALA A 31 -3.94 3.70 -14.57
C ALA A 31 -2.51 3.26 -14.24
N ILE A 32 -2.19 1.98 -14.43
CA ILE A 32 -0.82 1.49 -14.23
C ILE A 32 0.14 2.03 -15.31
N ARG A 33 -0.32 2.19 -16.56
CA ARG A 33 0.49 2.79 -17.64
C ARG A 33 0.85 4.25 -17.36
N GLU A 34 -0.08 5.02 -16.79
CA GLU A 34 0.16 6.42 -16.42
C GLU A 34 1.33 6.59 -15.44
N ASP A 35 1.52 5.62 -14.52
CA ASP A 35 2.61 5.62 -13.54
C ASP A 35 3.59 4.44 -13.72
N GLN A 36 3.73 3.97 -14.97
CA GLN A 36 4.55 2.79 -15.29
C GLN A 36 6.00 2.91 -14.79
N PRO A 37 6.68 4.07 -14.86
CA PRO A 37 8.03 4.21 -14.31
C PRO A 37 8.09 3.90 -12.80
N ALA A 38 7.12 4.37 -12.02
CA ALA A 38 7.07 4.10 -10.59
C ALA A 38 6.77 2.62 -10.31
N VAL A 39 5.87 2.01 -11.09
CA VAL A 39 5.57 0.56 -10.96
C VAL A 39 6.79 -0.30 -11.28
N VAL A 40 7.54 0.02 -12.35
CA VAL A 40 8.79 -0.67 -12.68
C VAL A 40 9.81 -0.54 -11.56
N GLN A 41 9.96 0.64 -10.96
CA GLN A 41 10.84 0.83 -9.79
C GLN A 41 10.34 0.05 -8.56
N GLY A 42 9.03 0.03 -8.33
CA GLY A 42 8.42 -0.75 -7.23
C GLY A 42 8.64 -2.25 -7.37
N ILE A 43 8.75 -2.77 -8.59
CA ILE A 43 9.05 -4.19 -8.86
C ILE A 43 10.54 -4.49 -8.73
N THR A 44 11.39 -3.65 -9.32
CA THR A 44 12.84 -3.93 -9.46
C THR A 44 13.64 -3.63 -8.20
N THR A 45 13.14 -2.75 -7.33
CA THR A 45 13.82 -2.40 -6.08
C THR A 45 13.56 -3.43 -4.97
N PRO A 46 14.45 -3.51 -3.95
CA PRO A 46 14.21 -4.34 -2.78
C PRO A 46 13.19 -3.73 -1.80
N PHE A 47 12.75 -2.49 -2.04
CA PHE A 47 11.90 -1.76 -1.12
C PHE A 47 10.44 -2.19 -1.25
N ASN A 48 9.76 -2.27 -0.12
CA ASN A 48 8.32 -2.50 -0.08
C ASN A 48 7.67 -1.56 0.93
N SER A 49 6.36 -1.34 0.75
CA SER A 49 5.57 -0.50 1.64
C SER A 49 5.10 -1.21 2.92
N GLY A 50 5.42 -2.50 3.13
CA GLY A 50 4.81 -3.33 4.17
C GLY A 50 4.97 -2.76 5.59
N ILE A 51 6.16 -2.30 5.94
CA ILE A 51 6.41 -1.67 7.26
C ILE A 51 5.58 -0.39 7.42
N ASN A 52 5.48 0.41 6.36
CA ASN A 52 4.73 1.66 6.38
C ASN A 52 3.22 1.40 6.43
N GLU A 53 2.73 0.43 5.66
CA GLU A 53 1.33 -0.01 5.66
C GLU A 53 0.91 -0.58 7.01
N GLY A 54 1.77 -1.33 7.69
CA GLY A 54 1.55 -1.78 9.06
C GLY A 54 1.32 -0.61 10.01
N ARG A 55 2.24 0.37 10.01
CA ARG A 55 2.13 1.59 10.83
C ARG A 55 0.87 2.40 10.52
N ILE A 56 0.52 2.54 9.24
CA ILE A 56 -0.71 3.23 8.79
C ILE A 56 -1.95 2.48 9.28
N THR A 57 -1.93 1.14 9.25
CA THR A 57 -3.03 0.30 9.74
C THR A 57 -3.26 0.51 11.23
N ASP A 58 -2.19 0.65 12.01
CA ASP A 58 -2.28 0.93 13.45
C ASP A 58 -2.89 2.30 13.74
N LEU A 59 -2.45 3.32 13.01
CA LEU A 59 -3.01 4.66 13.09
C LEU A 59 -4.51 4.64 12.76
N LYS A 60 -4.89 3.97 11.66
CA LYS A 60 -6.29 3.81 11.23
C LYS A 60 -7.10 3.10 12.31
N LEU A 61 -6.55 2.08 12.95
CA LEU A 61 -7.19 1.38 14.07
C LEU A 61 -7.44 2.31 15.25
N GLN A 62 -6.44 3.10 15.68
CA GLN A 62 -6.63 4.07 16.77
C GLN A 62 -7.71 5.10 16.46
N LYS A 63 -7.75 5.61 15.22
CA LYS A 63 -8.81 6.52 14.77
C LYS A 63 -10.19 5.84 14.78
N ARG A 64 -10.29 4.58 14.37
CA ARG A 64 -11.54 3.80 14.33
C ARG A 64 -12.06 3.45 15.72
N ILE A 65 -11.18 3.05 16.66
CA ILE A 65 -11.56 2.81 18.07
C ILE A 65 -12.18 4.07 18.69
N MET A 66 -11.74 5.25 18.27
CA MET A 66 -12.27 6.53 18.74
C MET A 66 -13.51 7.00 17.99
N ALA A 67 -14.02 6.23 17.03
CA ALA A 67 -15.17 6.56 16.20
C ALA A 67 -15.10 8.00 15.62
N GLY A 68 -13.89 8.44 15.25
CA GLY A 68 -13.66 9.79 14.71
C GLY A 68 -13.74 10.94 15.72
N ARG A 69 -13.99 10.68 17.02
CA ARG A 69 -14.16 11.72 18.05
C ARG A 69 -12.86 12.27 18.63
N ALA A 70 -11.72 11.70 18.26
CA ALA A 70 -10.41 12.15 18.73
C ALA A 70 -9.81 13.18 17.76
N GLY A 71 -9.49 14.37 18.28
CA GLY A 71 -8.66 15.35 17.58
C GLY A 71 -7.20 14.89 17.43
N ILE A 72 -6.42 15.59 16.60
CA ILE A 72 -5.02 15.25 16.31
C ILE A 72 -4.15 15.10 17.58
N PRO A 73 -4.25 15.97 18.61
CA PRO A 73 -3.44 15.81 19.83
C PRO A 73 -3.67 14.47 20.52
N LEU A 74 -4.94 14.06 20.70
CA LEU A 74 -5.28 12.79 21.34
C LEU A 74 -4.84 11.59 20.51
N LEU A 75 -5.02 11.63 19.18
CA LEU A 75 -4.53 10.57 18.29
C LEU A 75 -3.00 10.40 18.41
N ARG A 76 -2.25 11.50 18.50
CA ARG A 76 -0.80 11.47 18.69
C ARG A 76 -0.41 10.76 19.99
N HIS A 77 -1.03 11.11 21.12
CA HIS A 77 -0.77 10.44 22.40
C HIS A 77 -1.08 8.94 22.34
N ARG A 78 -2.20 8.55 21.70
CA ARG A 78 -2.57 7.14 21.55
C ARG A 78 -1.57 6.37 20.70
N VAL A 79 -1.10 6.93 19.59
CA VAL A 79 -0.09 6.28 18.74
C VAL A 79 1.22 6.07 19.50
N VAL A 80 1.69 7.08 20.25
CA VAL A 80 2.90 6.96 21.08
C VAL A 80 2.73 5.88 22.15
N LEU A 81 1.58 5.86 22.83
CA LEU A 81 1.25 4.84 23.82
C LEU A 81 1.26 3.43 23.22
N MET A 82 0.61 3.23 22.06
CA MET A 82 0.60 1.92 21.40
C MET A 82 2.00 1.48 20.95
N ALA A 83 2.80 2.40 20.41
CA ALA A 83 4.19 2.14 20.04
C ALA A 83 5.06 1.83 21.27
N HIS A 84 4.77 2.42 22.43
CA HIS A 84 5.44 2.09 23.69
C HIS A 84 5.04 0.68 24.16
N LEU A 85 3.74 0.38 24.21
CA LEU A 85 3.24 -0.92 24.68
C LEU A 85 3.79 -2.08 23.84
N ARG A 86 3.77 -1.98 22.51
CA ARG A 86 4.31 -3.05 21.64
C ARG A 86 5.81 -3.30 21.78
N ARG A 87 6.58 -2.31 22.24
CA ARG A 87 8.01 -2.48 22.50
C ARG A 87 8.31 -3.19 23.81
N HIS A 88 7.39 -3.11 24.77
CA HIS A 88 7.60 -3.63 26.13
C HIS A 88 6.76 -4.88 26.42
N TYR A 89 5.71 -5.12 25.62
CA TYR A 89 4.81 -6.26 25.72
C TYR A 89 4.61 -6.85 24.33
N PRO A 90 5.49 -7.78 23.89
CA PRO A 90 5.40 -8.44 22.59
C PRO A 90 4.20 -9.39 22.51
#